data_AF-A0A533UEM9-F1
#
_entry.id   AF-A0A533UEM9-F1
#
_cell.length_a   1.000
_cell.length_b   1.000
_cell.length_c   1.000
_cell.angle_alpha   90.00
_cell.angle_beta   90.00
_cell.angle_gamma   90.00
#
_symmetry.space_group_name_H-M   'P 1'
#
loop_
_entity.id
_entity.type
_entity.pdbx_description
1 polymer ?
#
loop_
_entity_poly.entity_id
_entity_poly.type
_entity_poly.pdbx_seq_one_letter_code
_entity_poly.pdbx_strand_id
1 'polypeptide(L)'
;MLVNYFMNIGGSEWLIIGLLVVILLFGSKKLPEFSRTIGKAMGEFEKIRTVTLKEKIEQDSNYFGPRIANAVDNERHKLEMIAESLGINHVNKNDDELRILILDKINR
;
A
#
# COMPACT_ATOMS: atom_id res chain seq x y z
N MET A 1 13.75 42.91 -18.73
CA MET A 1 15.08 42.71 -18.09
C MET A 1 14.97 42.02 -16.73
N LEU A 2 14.14 42.48 -15.80
CA LEU A 2 14.04 41.87 -14.45
C LEU A 2 13.54 40.40 -14.46
N VAL A 3 12.56 40.07 -15.31
CA VAL A 3 12.02 38.70 -15.41
C VAL A 3 13.07 37.67 -15.85
N ASN A 4 14.00 38.06 -16.73
CA ASN A 4 15.09 37.17 -17.16
C ASN A 4 16.13 36.94 -16.06
N TYR A 5 16.25 37.86 -15.09
CA TYR A 5 17.16 37.69 -13.95
C TYR A 5 16.61 36.69 -12.93
N PHE A 6 15.29 36.68 -12.72
CA PHE A 6 14.59 35.69 -11.91
C PHE A 6 14.68 34.27 -12.48
N MET A 7 14.65 34.14 -13.81
CA MET A 7 14.78 32.83 -14.50
C MET A 7 16.24 32.36 -14.65
N ASN A 8 17.22 33.21 -14.33
CA ASN A 8 18.65 32.87 -14.34
C ASN A 8 19.11 32.30 -12.98
N ILE A 9 18.40 32.64 -11.90
CA ILE A 9 18.51 32.01 -10.59
C ILE A 9 17.95 30.59 -10.73
N GLY A 10 18.85 29.60 -10.77
CA GLY A 10 18.48 28.19 -10.91
C GLY A 10 17.66 27.66 -9.73
N GLY A 11 17.15 26.43 -9.85
CA GLY A 11 16.35 25.81 -8.79
C GLY A 11 17.10 25.66 -7.45
N SER A 12 18.43 25.57 -7.47
CA SER A 12 19.30 25.50 -6.29
C SER A 12 19.24 26.75 -5.42
N GLU A 13 19.22 27.92 -6.02
CA GLU A 13 19.20 29.19 -5.32
C GLU A 13 17.82 29.43 -4.69
N TRP A 14 16.74 28.99 -5.36
CA TRP A 14 15.40 28.98 -4.78
C TRP A 14 15.28 28.09 -3.53
N LEU A 15 15.98 26.95 -3.49
CA LEU A 15 16.04 26.11 -2.29
C LEU A 15 16.72 26.83 -1.12
N ILE A 16 17.82 27.55 -1.37
CA ILE A 16 18.54 28.31 -0.34
C ILE A 16 17.67 29.46 0.19
N ILE A 17 17.02 30.20 -0.70
CA ILE A 17 16.11 31.29 -0.33
C ILE A 17 14.94 30.75 0.49
N GLY A 18 14.31 29.66 0.05
CA GLY A 18 13.22 29.01 0.77
C GLY A 18 13.64 28.55 2.16
N LEU A 19 14.82 27.92 2.29
CA LEU A 19 15.37 27.50 3.57
C LEU A 19 15.63 28.70 4.51
N LEU A 20 16.17 29.80 3.98
CA LEU A 20 16.38 31.04 4.75
C LEU A 20 15.06 31.61 5.27
N VAL A 21 14.02 31.67 4.44
CA VAL A 21 12.69 32.15 4.84
C VAL A 21 12.13 31.27 5.95
N VAL A 22 12.20 29.94 5.80
CA VAL A 22 11.73 29.00 6.83
C VAL A 22 12.51 29.17 8.14
N ILE A 23 13.83 29.33 8.08
CA ILE A 23 14.67 29.57 9.27
C ILE A 23 14.36 30.92 9.91
N LEU A 24 14.03 31.97 9.15
CA LEU A 24 13.71 33.28 9.70
C LEU A 24 12.35 33.27 10.41
N LEU A 25 11.35 32.57 9.85
CA LEU A 25 10.01 32.48 10.42
C LEU A 25 9.94 31.55 11.62
N PHE A 26 10.59 30.39 11.55
CA PHE A 26 10.48 29.34 12.57
C PHE A 26 11.71 29.23 13.48
N GLY A 27 12.84 29.84 13.10
CA GLY A 27 14.11 29.71 13.79
C GLY A 27 14.90 28.47 13.36
N SER A 28 16.24 28.55 13.39
CA SER A 28 17.15 27.46 13.01
C SER A 28 17.05 26.22 13.90
N LYS A 29 16.51 26.36 15.11
CA LYS A 29 16.32 25.25 16.06
C LYS A 29 15.09 24.40 15.77
N LYS A 30 14.05 24.96 15.15
CA LYS A 30 12.77 24.27 14.94
C LYS A 30 12.78 23.31 13.75
N LEU A 31 13.52 23.64 12.71
CA LEU A 31 13.66 22.78 11.53
C LEU A 31 14.24 21.38 11.86
N PRO A 32 15.38 21.25 12.57
CA PRO A 32 15.92 19.94 12.95
C PRO A 32 15.05 19.21 14.00
N GLU A 33 14.39 19.94 14.90
CA GLU A 33 13.47 19.37 15.89
C GLU A 33 12.23 18.73 15.22
N PHE A 34 11.68 19.41 14.21
CA PHE A 34 10.57 18.92 13.39
C PHE A 34 10.96 17.68 12.58
N SER A 35 12.10 17.71 11.88
CA SER A 35 12.60 16.57 11.12
C SER A 35 12.88 15.35 12.01
N ARG A 36 13.39 15.56 13.23
CA ARG A 36 13.58 14.46 14.21
C ARG A 36 12.26 13.83 14.62
N THR A 37 11.22 14.63 14.80
CA THR A 37 9.89 14.14 15.19
C THR A 37 9.24 13.36 14.06
N ILE A 38 9.27 13.88 12.82
CA ILE A 38 8.79 13.17 11.63
C ILE A 38 9.59 11.88 11.39
N GLY A 39 10.91 11.94 11.52
CA GLY A 39 11.78 10.78 11.35
C GLY A 39 11.50 9.68 12.37
N LYS A 40 11.25 10.04 13.64
CA LYS A 40 10.82 9.10 14.68
C LYS A 40 9.48 8.47 14.35
N ALA A 41 8.48 9.29 13.99
CA ALA A 41 7.17 8.80 13.62
C ALA A 41 7.26 7.82 12.44
N MET A 42 7.96 8.20 11.36
CA MET A 42 8.16 7.34 10.19
C MET A 42 8.87 6.02 10.55
N GLY A 43 9.88 6.07 11.42
CA GLY A 43 10.58 4.88 11.89
C GLY A 43 9.70 3.94 12.73
N GLU A 44 8.86 4.49 13.60
CA GLU A 44 7.87 3.71 14.36
C GLU A 44 6.80 3.12 13.44
N PHE A 45 6.32 3.87 12.45
CA PHE A 45 5.38 3.38 11.44
C PHE A 45 5.95 2.19 10.65
N GLU A 46 7.21 2.27 10.20
CA GLU A 46 7.84 1.15 9.46
C GLU A 46 8.07 -0.06 10.37
N LYS A 47 8.40 0.16 11.65
CA LYS A 47 8.51 -0.92 12.64
C LYS A 47 7.16 -1.64 12.83
N ILE A 48 6.06 -0.89 12.97
CA ILE A 48 4.73 -1.48 13.09
C ILE A 48 4.38 -2.23 11.81
N ARG A 49 4.57 -1.63 10.63
CA ARG A 49 4.32 -2.27 9.34
C ARG A 49 5.07 -3.58 9.20
N THR A 50 6.37 -3.60 9.53
CA THR A 50 7.19 -4.81 9.43
C THR A 50 6.79 -5.88 10.44
N VAL A 51 6.44 -5.51 11.68
CA VAL A 51 5.93 -6.46 12.69
C VAL A 51 4.58 -7.04 12.27
N THR A 52 3.61 -6.22 11.86
CA THR A 52 2.29 -6.67 11.40
C THR A 52 2.38 -7.55 10.17
N LEU A 53 3.28 -7.24 9.23
CA LEU A 53 3.50 -8.09 8.05
C LEU A 53 4.16 -9.43 8.44
N LYS A 54 5.12 -9.42 9.36
CA LYS A 54 5.75 -10.67 9.86
C LYS A 54 4.76 -11.53 10.64
N GLU A 55 3.95 -10.95 11.53
CA GLU A 55 2.88 -11.66 12.24
C GLU A 55 1.87 -12.26 11.27
N LYS A 56 1.50 -11.55 10.20
CA LYS A 56 0.63 -12.11 9.15
C LYS A 56 1.27 -13.29 8.41
N ILE A 57 2.58 -13.25 8.17
CA ILE A 57 3.30 -14.35 7.52
C ILE A 57 3.45 -15.56 8.45
N GLU A 58 3.62 -15.34 9.76
CA GLU A 58 3.70 -16.43 10.75
C GLU A 58 2.32 -17.03 11.07
N GLN A 59 1.25 -16.23 11.10
CA GLN A 59 -0.14 -16.73 11.19
C GLN A 59 -0.55 -17.56 9.97
N ASP A 60 -0.02 -17.23 8.78
CA ASP A 60 -0.25 -17.96 7.53
C ASP A 60 0.43 -19.35 7.50
N SER A 61 1.29 -19.67 8.48
CA SER A 61 1.83 -21.04 8.64
C SER A 61 0.87 -22.01 9.35
N ASN A 62 -0.15 -21.50 10.05
CA ASN A 62 -1.18 -22.28 10.74
C ASN A 62 -2.60 -22.09 10.15
N TYR A 63 -2.73 -21.46 8.98
CA TYR A 63 -4.00 -21.22 8.31
C TYR A 63 -4.22 -22.25 7.19
N PHE A 64 -5.11 -23.23 7.41
CA PHE A 64 -5.53 -24.21 6.40
C PHE A 64 -6.72 -23.67 5.60
N GLY A 65 -6.55 -22.54 4.92
CA GLY A 65 -7.61 -21.90 4.13
C GLY A 65 -7.05 -21.09 2.94
N PRO A 66 -7.84 -20.89 1.86
CA PRO A 66 -7.36 -20.20 0.65
C PRO A 66 -6.92 -18.76 0.93
N ARG A 67 -5.73 -18.40 0.44
CA ARG A 67 -5.06 -17.11 0.65
C ARG A 67 -5.73 -15.99 -0.15
N ILE A 68 -6.54 -15.15 0.48
CA ILE A 68 -7.04 -13.91 -0.13
C ILE A 68 -6.07 -12.77 0.19
N ALA A 69 -4.94 -12.74 -0.53
CA ALA A 69 -3.80 -11.87 -0.21
C ALA A 69 -3.84 -10.47 -0.86
N ASN A 70 -4.86 -10.11 -1.62
CA ASN A 70 -4.99 -8.79 -2.24
C ASN A 70 -6.48 -8.43 -2.31
N ALA A 71 -6.84 -7.13 -2.35
CA ALA A 71 -8.19 -6.72 -2.65
C ALA A 71 -8.64 -7.39 -3.96
N VAL A 72 -9.51 -8.41 -3.87
CA VAL A 72 -9.93 -9.22 -5.00
C VAL A 72 -10.94 -8.43 -5.79
N ASP A 73 -10.45 -7.69 -6.78
CA ASP A 73 -11.28 -7.03 -7.80
C ASP A 73 -11.84 -8.04 -8.82
N ASN A 74 -11.24 -9.24 -8.90
CA ASN A 74 -11.71 -10.27 -9.83
C ASN A 74 -12.75 -11.17 -9.15
N GLU A 75 -14.04 -10.92 -9.44
CA GLU A 75 -15.14 -11.84 -9.12
C GLU A 75 -14.79 -13.30 -9.48
N ARG A 76 -14.07 -13.48 -10.58
CA ARG A 76 -13.47 -14.74 -11.02
C ARG A 76 -12.72 -15.49 -9.92
N HIS A 77 -11.80 -14.84 -9.22
CA HIS A 77 -10.95 -15.51 -8.24
C HIS A 77 -11.76 -15.98 -7.02
N LYS A 78 -12.79 -15.22 -6.63
CA LYS A 78 -13.75 -15.65 -5.60
C LYS A 78 -14.49 -16.91 -6.01
N LEU A 79 -14.93 -16.98 -7.27
CA LEU A 79 -15.58 -18.17 -7.81
C LEU A 79 -14.62 -19.37 -7.83
N GLU A 80 -13.36 -19.18 -8.25
CA GLU A 80 -12.35 -20.22 -8.28
C GLU A 80 -12.05 -20.80 -6.89
N MET A 81 -11.91 -19.95 -5.87
CA MET A 81 -11.69 -20.41 -4.49
C MET A 81 -12.87 -21.23 -3.94
N ILE A 82 -14.10 -20.80 -4.23
CA ILE A 82 -15.29 -21.54 -3.80
C ILE A 82 -15.36 -22.88 -4.55
N ALA A 83 -15.11 -22.89 -5.86
CA ALA A 83 -15.06 -24.10 -6.66
C ALA A 83 -14.00 -25.09 -6.14
N GLU A 84 -12.79 -24.61 -5.83
CA GLU A 84 -11.71 -25.41 -5.26
C GLU A 84 -12.10 -26.02 -3.90
N SER A 85 -12.70 -25.23 -3.01
CA SER A 85 -13.18 -25.72 -1.71
C SER A 85 -14.29 -26.79 -1.81
N LEU A 86 -15.06 -26.77 -2.90
CA LEU A 86 -16.14 -27.71 -3.20
C LEU A 86 -15.68 -28.92 -4.05
N GLY A 87 -14.39 -28.97 -4.41
CA GLY A 87 -13.83 -30.02 -5.28
C GLY A 87 -14.32 -29.94 -6.73
N ILE A 88 -14.72 -28.76 -7.20
CA ILE A 88 -15.19 -28.48 -8.56
C ILE A 88 -14.00 -28.06 -9.42
N ASN A 89 -13.81 -28.69 -10.58
CA ASN A 89 -12.79 -28.28 -11.55
C ASN A 89 -13.17 -26.94 -12.19
N HIS A 90 -12.31 -25.94 -12.06
CA HIS A 90 -12.53 -24.57 -12.56
C HIS A 90 -11.75 -24.24 -13.85
N VAL A 91 -10.91 -25.15 -14.35
CA VAL A 91 -10.08 -24.95 -15.53
C VAL A 91 -10.94 -24.98 -16.79
N ASN A 92 -10.77 -23.99 -17.68
CA ASN A 92 -11.49 -23.87 -18.95
C ASN A 92 -13.02 -23.65 -18.81
N LYS A 93 -13.48 -23.12 -17.68
CA LYS A 93 -14.90 -22.75 -17.46
C LYS A 93 -15.08 -21.24 -17.50
N ASN A 94 -16.24 -20.76 -17.96
CA ASN A 94 -16.58 -19.33 -17.83
C ASN A 94 -17.11 -19.02 -16.40
N ASP A 95 -17.28 -17.74 -16.07
CA ASP A 95 -17.71 -17.29 -14.73
C ASP A 95 -19.15 -17.74 -14.40
N ASP A 96 -20.05 -17.69 -15.38
CA ASP A 96 -21.46 -18.08 -15.24
C ASP A 96 -21.62 -19.61 -15.05
N GLU A 97 -20.87 -20.40 -15.82
CA GLU A 97 -20.78 -21.85 -15.66
C GLU A 97 -20.23 -22.22 -14.28
N LEU A 98 -19.20 -21.50 -13.80
CA LEU A 98 -18.66 -21.74 -12.47
C LEU A 98 -19.69 -21.45 -11.38
N ARG A 99 -20.42 -20.34 -11.50
CA ARG A 99 -21.52 -19.98 -10.57
C ARG A 99 -22.59 -21.05 -10.53
N ILE A 100 -23.02 -21.55 -11.69
CA ILE A 100 -24.05 -22.59 -11.76
C ILE A 100 -23.57 -23.88 -11.09
N LEU A 101 -22.34 -24.31 -11.34
CA LEU A 101 -21.78 -25.53 -10.73
C LEU A 101 -21.63 -25.41 -9.22
N ILE A 102 -21.23 -24.24 -8.74
CA ILE A 102 -21.13 -23.94 -7.30
C ILE A 102 -22.53 -24.01 -6.67
N LEU A 103 -23.53 -23.37 -7.28
CA LEU A 103 -24.90 -23.35 -6.77
C LEU A 103 -25.52 -24.75 -6.75
N ASP A 104 -25.33 -25.54 -7.82
CA ASP A 104 -25.82 -26.92 -7.90
C ASP A 104 -25.19 -27.79 -6.80
N LYS A 105 -23.88 -27.63 -6.55
CA LYS A 105 -23.17 -28.40 -5.53
C LYS A 105 -23.56 -28.02 -4.10
N ILE A 106 -23.90 -26.75 -3.84
CA ILE A 106 -24.32 -26.26 -2.52
C ILE A 106 -25.78 -26.66 -2.23
N ASN A 107 -26.64 -26.70 -3.26
CA ASN A 107 -28.06 -27.00 -3.12
C ASN A 107 -28.37 -28.51 -3.15
N ARG A 108 -27.35 -29.35 -3.29
CA ARG A 108 -27.45 -30.82 -3.30
C ARG A 108 -26.96 -31.40 -1.98
#